data_AF-A0AAD1TMA3-F1
#
_entry.id   AF-A0AAD1TMA3-F1
#
_cell.length_a   1.000
_cell.length_b   1.000
_cell.length_c   1.000
_cell.angle_alpha   90.00
_cell.angle_beta   90.00
_cell.angle_gamma   90.00
#
_symmetry.space_group_name_H-M   'P 1'
#
loop_
_entity.id
_entity.type
_entity.pdbx_description
1 polymer ?
#
loop_
_entity_poly.entity_id
_entity_poly.type
_entity_poly.pdbx_seq_one_letter_code
_entity_poly.pdbx_strand_id
1 'polypeptide(L)'
;MSSSLKMVHRLNFYSTFPWTKAICLKLLPSSHCHITQHHSSSYRRPGLPPDNKPPWQKIDFNFEKGVQNLKKQFGLLKKEIVDHATGPGGKPLKEALEEQTTVVWEFRSPEDLEKWSVTSDMEIGGKSRTYIKLGKNNQTAFFYGTLNSEVPRDGETRYSGYCALRSKPLMGAFYRKLCYDWSNFNTLHLRVRGDGRPWMVNVIHDTYFTNQKDDLYSYFLYTRGGPYWEDVKIPFSKFFLSSRGRIQDEQYPLLLDKALQIFEYTQTQDEIYGTCSEDLS
;
A
#
# COMPACT_ATOMS: atom_id res chain seq x y z
N MET A 1 -10.66 19.30 12.20
CA MET A 1 -10.18 20.15 11.09
C MET A 1 -10.24 19.35 9.79
N SER A 2 -10.66 19.96 8.67
CA SER A 2 -10.70 19.29 7.36
C SER A 2 -9.26 19.13 6.83
N SER A 3 -8.89 17.94 6.38
CA SER A 3 -7.57 17.60 5.82
C SER A 3 -7.73 17.01 4.43
N SER A 4 -6.92 17.47 3.48
CA SER A 4 -6.98 17.03 2.09
C SER A 4 -5.60 16.76 1.49
N LEU A 5 -5.52 15.70 0.69
CA LEU A 5 -4.40 15.36 -0.18
C LEU A 5 -4.96 15.16 -1.58
N LYS A 6 -4.47 15.94 -2.56
CA LYS A 6 -4.68 15.61 -3.96
C LYS A 6 -3.47 14.80 -4.44
N MET A 7 -3.70 13.59 -4.89
CA MET A 7 -2.65 12.74 -5.46
C MET A 7 -2.94 12.51 -6.94
N VAL A 8 -2.01 12.95 -7.78
CA VAL A 8 -2.22 12.94 -9.23
C VAL A 8 -0.92 12.78 -9.97
N HIS A 9 -0.92 11.72 -10.78
CA HIS A 9 -0.11 11.55 -11.98
C HIS A 9 1.30 11.02 -11.72
N ARG A 10 1.38 9.70 -11.88
CA ARG A 10 2.58 8.87 -12.01
C ARG A 10 3.40 8.68 -10.74
N LEU A 11 3.11 7.53 -10.13
CA LEU A 11 4.13 6.76 -9.45
C LEU A 11 5.09 6.19 -10.48
N ASN A 12 6.13 6.97 -10.79
CA ASN A 12 7.23 6.57 -11.64
C ASN A 12 8.34 6.01 -10.77
N PHE A 13 8.91 4.90 -11.16
CA PHE A 13 10.18 4.50 -10.59
C PHE A 13 11.36 5.07 -11.39
N TYR A 14 12.53 5.28 -10.77
CA TYR A 14 13.75 5.73 -11.49
C TYR A 14 14.93 4.87 -11.06
N SER A 15 15.80 4.47 -11.98
CA SER A 15 17.08 3.82 -11.68
C SER A 15 18.25 4.75 -12.00
N THR A 16 19.29 4.71 -11.16
CA THR A 16 20.58 5.36 -11.41
C THR A 16 21.64 4.26 -11.44
N PHE A 17 22.19 3.98 -12.62
CA PHE A 17 23.22 2.96 -12.82
C PHE A 17 24.57 3.38 -12.22
N PRO A 18 25.28 2.43 -11.59
CA PRO A 18 26.55 2.01 -12.17
C PRO A 18 26.62 0.48 -12.29
N TRP A 19 27.19 0.03 -13.40
CA TRP A 19 27.34 -1.38 -13.77
C TRP A 19 28.08 -2.19 -12.70
N THR A 20 27.50 -3.33 -12.32
CA THR A 20 28.16 -4.64 -12.23
C THR A 20 27.21 -5.62 -11.53
N LYS A 21 26.59 -6.53 -12.30
CA LYS A 21 26.27 -7.91 -11.89
C LYS A 21 25.78 -8.67 -13.11
N ALA A 22 26.47 -9.78 -13.41
CA ALA A 22 26.15 -10.70 -14.48
C ALA A 22 24.71 -11.24 -14.29
N ILE A 23 23.88 -11.07 -15.31
CA ILE A 23 22.53 -11.63 -15.35
C ILE A 23 22.70 -13.14 -15.58
N CYS A 24 22.78 -13.89 -14.48
CA CYS A 24 22.66 -15.35 -14.53
C CYS A 24 21.21 -15.67 -14.88
N LEU A 25 21.00 -16.29 -16.05
CA LEU A 25 19.71 -16.78 -16.53
C LEU A 25 19.28 -17.99 -15.69
N LYS A 26 19.01 -17.77 -14.40
CA LYS A 26 18.28 -18.75 -13.59
C LYS A 26 16.82 -18.57 -13.97
N LEU A 27 16.22 -19.64 -14.50
CA LEU A 27 14.79 -19.89 -14.47
C LEU A 27 14.35 -19.74 -13.00
N LEU A 28 14.05 -18.52 -12.58
CA LEU A 28 13.42 -18.26 -11.30
C LEU A 28 12.01 -18.83 -11.45
N PRO A 29 11.62 -19.87 -10.69
CA PRO A 29 10.22 -20.21 -10.60
C PRO A 29 9.53 -18.92 -10.15
N SER A 30 8.49 -18.51 -10.88
CA SER A 30 7.59 -17.44 -10.46
C SER A 30 7.41 -17.59 -8.96
N SER A 31 7.90 -16.63 -8.17
CA SER A 31 7.98 -16.78 -6.72
C SER A 31 6.57 -17.08 -6.23
N HIS A 32 6.34 -18.34 -5.88
CA HIS A 32 5.07 -18.79 -5.36
C HIS A 32 4.96 -18.13 -3.99
N CYS A 33 4.27 -17.00 -3.95
CA CYS A 33 3.71 -16.43 -2.74
C CYS A 33 2.72 -17.46 -2.19
N HIS A 34 3.24 -18.38 -1.37
CA HIS A 34 2.44 -19.36 -0.68
C HIS A 34 1.48 -18.62 0.25
N ILE A 35 0.20 -18.79 -0.02
CA ILE A 35 -0.87 -18.30 0.85
C ILE A 35 -0.83 -19.17 2.11
N THR A 36 -0.13 -18.75 3.13
CA THR A 36 -0.47 -19.19 4.48
C THR A 36 -1.65 -18.33 4.93
N GLN A 37 -2.86 -18.89 4.84
CA GLN A 37 -4.05 -18.32 5.48
C GLN A 37 -3.89 -18.46 6.99
N HIS A 38 -3.02 -17.64 7.59
CA HIS A 38 -2.95 -17.54 9.03
C HIS A 38 -4.19 -16.77 9.50
N HIS A 39 -5.03 -17.45 10.28
CA HIS A 39 -6.12 -16.86 11.04
C HIS A 39 -5.56 -15.96 12.14
N SER A 40 -5.02 -14.79 11.78
CA SER A 40 -4.88 -13.71 12.76
C SER A 40 -6.29 -13.30 13.17
N SER A 41 -6.55 -13.20 14.48
CA SER A 41 -7.86 -12.72 14.96
C SER A 41 -8.18 -11.41 14.25
N SER A 42 -9.27 -11.37 13.51
CA SER A 42 -9.76 -10.12 12.93
C SER A 42 -9.92 -9.12 14.06
N TYR A 43 -9.46 -7.88 13.85
CA TYR A 43 -9.65 -6.83 14.84
C TYR A 43 -11.12 -6.81 15.28
N ARG A 44 -11.34 -6.87 16.59
CA ARG A 44 -12.67 -6.88 17.18
C ARG A 44 -12.84 -5.55 17.89
N ARG A 45 -13.86 -4.79 17.48
CA ARG A 45 -14.20 -3.55 18.16
C ARG A 45 -14.63 -3.83 19.60
N PRO A 46 -14.08 -3.12 20.60
CA PRO A 46 -14.50 -3.25 21.99
C PRO A 46 -16.02 -3.04 22.11
N GLY A 47 -16.68 -3.84 22.94
CA GLY A 47 -18.13 -3.78 23.13
C GLY A 47 -18.99 -4.50 22.07
N LEU A 48 -18.43 -4.96 20.95
CA LEU A 48 -19.17 -5.80 20.00
C LEU A 48 -19.13 -7.27 20.47
N PRO A 49 -20.26 -7.99 20.58
CA PRO A 49 -20.26 -9.41 20.92
C PRO A 49 -19.47 -10.22 19.87
N PRO A 50 -18.86 -11.36 20.26
CA PRO A 50 -18.17 -12.20 19.30
C PRO A 50 -19.18 -12.71 18.28
N ASP A 51 -18.78 -12.71 17.01
CA ASP A 51 -19.61 -13.29 15.96
C ASP A 51 -19.56 -14.82 16.08
N ASN A 52 -20.53 -15.37 16.81
CA ASN A 52 -20.67 -16.80 17.07
C ASN A 52 -21.27 -17.56 15.89
N LYS A 53 -21.50 -16.90 14.74
CA LYS A 53 -22.02 -17.57 13.55
C LYS A 53 -20.95 -18.52 13.01
N PRO A 54 -21.27 -19.82 12.87
CA PRO A 54 -20.33 -20.76 12.32
C PRO A 54 -19.98 -20.38 10.87
N PRO A 55 -18.75 -20.67 10.41
CA PRO A 55 -18.24 -20.18 9.14
C PRO A 55 -19.08 -20.62 7.94
N TRP A 56 -19.68 -21.82 7.97
CA TRP A 56 -20.52 -22.32 6.88
C TRP A 56 -21.81 -21.51 6.68
N GLN A 57 -22.32 -20.86 7.73
CA GLN A 57 -23.54 -20.03 7.64
C GLN A 57 -23.28 -18.71 6.89
N LYS A 58 -22.01 -18.28 6.80
CA LYS A 58 -21.60 -17.09 6.03
C LYS A 58 -21.40 -17.40 4.54
N ILE A 59 -21.48 -18.68 4.15
CA ILE A 59 -21.24 -19.13 2.78
C ILE A 59 -22.59 -19.19 2.05
N ASP A 60 -22.85 -18.19 1.22
CA ASP A 60 -23.99 -18.24 0.30
C ASP A 60 -23.63 -19.09 -0.93
N PHE A 61 -24.11 -20.34 -0.96
CA PHE A 61 -23.94 -21.25 -2.09
C PHE A 61 -24.84 -20.84 -3.27
N ASN A 62 -24.38 -19.89 -4.09
CA ASN A 62 -25.03 -19.57 -5.35
C ASN A 62 -24.21 -20.18 -6.51
N PHE A 63 -24.78 -21.19 -7.17
CA PHE A 63 -24.13 -21.91 -8.27
C PHE A 63 -23.81 -20.99 -9.45
N GLU A 64 -24.70 -20.06 -9.80
CA GLU A 64 -24.48 -19.11 -10.89
C GLU A 64 -23.28 -18.19 -10.60
N LYS A 65 -23.21 -17.65 -9.37
CA LYS A 65 -22.03 -16.90 -8.92
C LYS A 65 -20.77 -17.77 -8.94
N GLY A 66 -20.88 -19.05 -8.57
CA GLY A 66 -19.79 -20.02 -8.64
C GLY A 66 -19.24 -20.20 -10.05
N VAL A 67 -20.10 -20.44 -11.05
CA VAL A 67 -19.70 -20.59 -12.46
C VAL A 67 -19.12 -19.29 -13.01
N GLN A 68 -19.73 -18.14 -12.70
CA GLN A 68 -19.20 -16.84 -13.11
C GLN A 68 -17.81 -16.57 -12.50
N ASN A 69 -17.61 -16.90 -11.22
CA ASN A 69 -16.32 -16.79 -10.56
C ASN A 69 -15.29 -17.72 -11.20
N LEU A 70 -15.65 -18.97 -11.46
CA LEU A 70 -14.77 -19.94 -12.13
C LEU A 70 -14.34 -19.42 -13.51
N LYS A 71 -15.27 -18.90 -14.32
CA LYS A 71 -14.97 -18.27 -15.61
C LYS A 71 -14.01 -17.08 -15.46
N LYS A 72 -14.20 -16.22 -14.44
CA LYS A 72 -13.27 -15.12 -14.13
C LYS A 72 -11.88 -15.64 -13.76
N GLN A 73 -11.79 -16.67 -12.92
CA GLN A 73 -10.52 -17.27 -12.49
C GLN A 73 -9.77 -17.91 -13.66
N PHE A 74 -10.45 -18.65 -14.54
CA PHE A 74 -9.84 -19.17 -15.77
C PHE A 74 -9.39 -18.06 -16.72
N GLY A 75 -10.14 -16.96 -16.79
CA GLY A 75 -9.73 -15.77 -17.55
C GLY A 75 -8.45 -15.13 -17.00
N LEU A 76 -8.32 -15.02 -15.67
CA LEU A 76 -7.11 -14.53 -15.00
C LEU A 76 -5.93 -15.48 -15.21
N LEU A 77 -6.15 -16.80 -15.06
CA LEU A 77 -5.11 -17.81 -15.28
C LEU A 77 -4.58 -17.75 -16.72
N LYS A 78 -5.46 -17.62 -17.70
CA LYS A 78 -5.05 -17.47 -19.11
C LYS A 78 -4.19 -16.22 -19.30
N LYS A 79 -4.55 -15.10 -18.68
CA LYS A 79 -3.74 -13.88 -18.72
C LYS A 79 -2.36 -14.10 -18.10
N GLU A 80 -2.29 -14.72 -16.92
CA GLU A 80 -1.00 -15.02 -16.28
C GLU A 80 -0.09 -15.89 -17.14
N ILE A 81 -0.64 -16.92 -17.80
CA ILE A 81 0.12 -17.79 -18.71
C ILE A 81 0.65 -16.99 -19.92
N VAL A 82 -0.19 -16.12 -20.49
CA VAL A 82 0.19 -15.25 -21.63
C VAL A 82 1.26 -14.25 -21.21
N ASP A 83 1.10 -13.63 -20.03
CA ASP A 83 2.05 -12.67 -19.49
C ASP A 83 3.40 -13.35 -19.26
N HIS A 84 3.40 -14.53 -18.62
CA HIS A 84 4.62 -15.32 -18.40
C HIS A 84 5.29 -15.76 -19.70
N ALA A 85 4.53 -16.04 -20.76
CA ALA A 85 5.08 -16.37 -22.07
C ALA A 85 5.69 -15.15 -22.78
N THR A 86 5.14 -13.95 -22.55
CA THR A 86 5.58 -12.70 -23.18
C THR A 86 6.85 -12.16 -22.53
N GLY A 87 6.96 -12.28 -21.20
CA GLY A 87 8.14 -11.87 -20.44
C GLY A 87 7.82 -11.44 -19.00
N PRO A 88 8.82 -10.94 -18.24
CA PRO A 88 8.60 -10.47 -16.88
C PRO A 88 7.58 -9.32 -16.86
N GLY A 89 6.54 -9.47 -16.04
CA GLY A 89 5.47 -8.45 -15.93
C GLY A 89 4.59 -8.29 -17.18
N GLY A 90 4.58 -9.28 -18.09
CA GLY A 90 3.77 -9.24 -19.32
C GLY A 90 4.34 -8.34 -20.41
N LYS A 91 5.59 -7.88 -20.27
CA LYS A 91 6.28 -7.04 -21.25
C LYS A 91 7.41 -7.80 -21.94
N PRO A 92 7.70 -7.52 -23.22
CA PRO A 92 8.86 -8.08 -23.87
C PRO A 92 10.14 -7.63 -23.14
N LEU A 93 11.11 -8.54 -23.04
CA LEU A 93 12.36 -8.30 -22.29
C LEU A 93 13.06 -7.00 -22.68
N LYS A 94 13.08 -6.66 -23.98
CA LYS A 94 13.73 -5.44 -24.46
C LYS A 94 13.14 -4.18 -23.82
N GLU A 95 11.81 -4.09 -23.75
CA GLU A 95 11.12 -2.96 -23.12
C GLU A 95 11.39 -2.95 -21.62
N ALA A 96 11.32 -4.11 -20.96
CA ALA A 96 11.58 -4.21 -19.53
C ALA A 96 13.01 -3.78 -19.13
N LEU A 97 14.01 -4.00 -20.00
CA LEU A 97 15.39 -3.55 -19.78
C LEU A 97 15.58 -2.04 -20.04
N GLU A 98 14.89 -1.51 -21.05
CA GLU A 98 14.99 -0.08 -21.45
C GLU A 98 14.14 0.83 -20.55
N GLU A 99 13.20 0.28 -19.80
CA GLU A 99 12.29 1.01 -18.91
C GLU A 99 13.01 1.66 -17.73
N GLN A 100 13.34 2.94 -17.89
CA GLN A 100 13.83 3.79 -16.80
C GLN A 100 12.71 4.17 -15.82
N THR A 101 11.45 4.24 -16.31
CA THR A 101 10.30 4.67 -15.53
C THR A 101 9.05 3.84 -15.84
N THR A 102 8.40 3.33 -14.80
CA THR A 102 7.14 2.60 -14.90
C THR A 102 6.04 3.29 -14.12
N VAL A 103 4.86 3.40 -14.72
CA VAL A 103 3.67 3.95 -14.06
C VAL A 103 2.87 2.82 -13.45
N VAL A 104 2.78 2.77 -12.11
CA VAL A 104 2.01 1.70 -11.43
C VAL A 104 0.56 2.11 -11.20
N TRP A 105 0.32 3.35 -10.77
CA TRP A 105 -1.02 3.85 -10.51
C TRP A 105 -1.31 5.12 -11.29
N GLU A 106 -2.48 5.14 -11.91
CA GLU A 106 -3.07 6.29 -12.54
C GLU A 106 -4.50 6.45 -12.03
N PHE A 107 -4.99 7.69 -12.02
CA PHE A 107 -6.35 8.01 -11.58
C PHE A 107 -7.11 8.63 -12.75
N ARG A 108 -7.42 7.80 -13.75
CA ARG A 108 -8.15 8.24 -14.95
C ARG A 108 -9.62 7.85 -14.91
N SER A 109 -9.88 6.63 -14.45
CA SER A 109 -11.21 6.05 -14.41
C SER A 109 -11.71 5.89 -12.97
N PRO A 110 -13.04 5.77 -12.76
CA PRO A 110 -13.57 5.34 -11.47
C PRO A 110 -13.12 3.91 -11.10
N GLU A 111 -12.82 3.05 -12.07
CA GLU A 111 -12.27 1.71 -11.84
C GLU A 111 -10.89 1.77 -11.18
N ASP A 112 -10.09 2.77 -11.51
CA ASP A 112 -8.80 3.02 -10.84
C ASP A 112 -9.00 3.37 -9.37
N LEU A 113 -10.10 4.05 -9.02
CA LEU A 113 -10.45 4.37 -7.64
C LEU A 113 -10.77 3.12 -6.83
N GLU A 114 -11.38 2.11 -7.46
CA GLU A 114 -11.68 0.83 -6.83
C GLU A 114 -10.43 0.03 -6.48
N LYS A 115 -9.29 0.30 -7.14
CA LYS A 115 -7.99 -0.28 -6.75
C LYS A 115 -7.50 0.24 -5.41
N TRP A 116 -8.10 1.31 -4.88
CA TRP A 116 -7.77 1.87 -3.59
C TRP A 116 -8.88 1.61 -2.57
N SER A 117 -8.47 1.54 -1.32
CA SER A 117 -9.35 1.39 -0.16
C SER A 117 -9.04 2.50 0.83
N VAL A 118 -10.10 3.10 1.35
CA VAL A 118 -10.01 4.20 2.30
C VAL A 118 -10.43 3.66 3.66
N THR A 119 -9.61 3.89 4.68
CA THR A 119 -9.87 3.46 6.05
C THR A 119 -9.64 4.62 7.02
N SER A 120 -10.50 4.75 8.01
CA SER A 120 -10.36 5.73 9.09
C SER A 120 -10.56 5.11 10.46
N ASP A 121 -10.21 5.86 11.49
CA ASP A 121 -10.46 5.50 12.89
C ASP A 121 -11.93 5.15 13.22
N MET A 122 -12.90 5.52 12.37
CA MET A 122 -14.32 5.24 12.53
C MET A 122 -14.60 3.73 12.62
N GLU A 123 -13.80 2.90 11.94
CA GLU A 123 -13.91 1.42 12.03
C GLU A 123 -13.58 0.90 13.44
N ILE A 124 -12.68 1.60 14.13
CA ILE A 124 -12.24 1.32 15.50
C ILE A 124 -13.17 1.99 16.53
N GLY A 125 -13.87 3.05 16.13
CA GLY A 125 -14.79 3.82 16.94
C GLY A 125 -14.44 5.30 17.10
N GLY A 126 -13.37 5.74 16.44
CA GLY A 126 -12.98 7.15 16.35
C GLY A 126 -13.97 8.02 15.58
N LYS A 127 -13.66 9.31 15.52
CA LYS A 127 -14.54 10.35 14.94
C LYS A 127 -14.03 10.90 13.60
N SER A 128 -12.91 10.40 13.10
CA SER A 128 -12.34 10.80 11.82
C SER A 128 -13.09 10.17 10.64
N ARG A 129 -13.27 10.97 9.60
CA ARG A 129 -13.99 10.57 8.38
C ARG A 129 -13.11 10.84 7.18
N THR A 130 -13.05 9.89 6.27
CA THR A 130 -12.21 9.98 5.07
C THR A 130 -12.99 9.59 3.84
N TYR A 131 -12.70 10.26 2.74
CA TYR A 131 -13.33 10.07 1.46
C TYR A 131 -12.30 10.20 0.36
N ILE A 132 -12.54 9.48 -0.73
CA ILE A 132 -11.79 9.65 -1.96
C ILE A 132 -12.76 9.98 -3.10
N LYS A 133 -12.39 10.95 -3.92
CA LYS A 133 -13.15 11.39 -5.09
C LYS A 133 -12.23 11.54 -6.28
N LEU A 134 -12.75 11.28 -7.47
CA LEU A 134 -12.07 11.68 -8.70
C LEU A 134 -12.22 13.21 -8.87
N GLY A 135 -11.16 13.89 -9.24
CA GLY A 135 -11.20 15.34 -9.49
C GLY A 135 -11.83 15.66 -10.84
N LYS A 136 -12.19 16.93 -11.03
CA LYS A 136 -13.03 17.42 -12.15
C LYS A 136 -12.50 17.05 -13.54
N ASN A 137 -11.19 16.93 -13.69
CA ASN A 137 -10.55 16.66 -14.98
C ASN A 137 -10.35 15.17 -15.25
N ASN A 138 -10.82 14.28 -14.37
CA ASN A 138 -10.63 12.81 -14.45
C ASN A 138 -9.17 12.39 -14.67
N GLN A 139 -8.22 13.19 -14.17
CA GLN A 139 -6.79 12.86 -14.20
C GLN A 139 -6.24 12.69 -12.80
N THR A 140 -7.06 13.04 -11.80
CA THR A 140 -6.61 13.39 -10.47
C THR A 140 -7.43 12.66 -9.42
N ALA A 141 -6.83 12.08 -8.37
CA ALA A 141 -7.57 11.65 -7.18
C ALA A 141 -7.50 12.70 -6.07
N PHE A 142 -8.63 12.88 -5.39
CA PHE A 142 -8.83 13.79 -4.29
C PHE A 142 -9.16 12.99 -3.03
N PHE A 143 -8.17 12.83 -2.17
CA PHE A 143 -8.34 12.29 -0.83
C PHE A 143 -8.62 13.43 0.13
N TYR A 144 -9.72 13.35 0.88
CA TYR A 144 -10.08 14.40 1.82
C TYR A 144 -10.91 13.83 2.97
N GLY A 145 -10.90 14.52 4.09
CA GLY A 145 -11.55 14.02 5.28
C GLY A 145 -11.52 15.03 6.41
N THR A 146 -12.07 14.63 7.53
CA THR A 146 -11.92 15.33 8.80
C THR A 146 -11.16 14.43 9.73
N LEU A 147 -10.01 14.91 10.20
CA LEU A 147 -9.19 14.24 11.20
C LEU A 147 -9.58 14.75 12.59
N ASN A 148 -9.84 13.83 13.51
CA ASN A 148 -10.15 14.11 14.91
C ASN A 148 -9.35 13.16 15.82
N SER A 149 -8.53 13.71 16.71
CA SER A 149 -7.73 12.96 17.68
C SER A 149 -8.49 12.56 18.95
N GLU A 150 -9.75 12.98 19.09
CA GLU A 150 -10.56 12.67 20.28
C GLU A 150 -10.81 11.16 20.44
N VAL A 151 -10.28 10.62 21.52
CA VAL A 151 -10.32 9.19 21.84
C VAL A 151 -11.75 8.76 22.21
N PRO A 152 -12.26 7.65 21.64
CA PRO A 152 -13.53 7.06 22.05
C PRO A 152 -13.50 6.63 23.53
N ARG A 153 -14.62 6.79 24.23
CA ARG A 153 -14.74 6.44 25.66
C ARG A 153 -14.96 4.94 25.88
N ASP A 154 -14.15 4.11 25.22
CA ASP A 154 -14.25 2.64 25.29
C ASP A 154 -13.34 2.04 26.37
N GLY A 155 -12.39 2.81 26.91
CA GLY A 155 -11.46 2.38 27.96
C GLY A 155 -10.27 1.54 27.47
N GLU A 156 -10.29 1.05 26.23
CA GLU A 156 -9.20 0.26 25.63
C GLU A 156 -8.36 1.06 24.63
N THR A 157 -9.01 1.88 23.81
CA THR A 157 -8.35 2.70 22.78
C THR A 157 -7.56 3.82 23.46
N ARG A 158 -6.24 3.85 23.27
CA ARG A 158 -5.37 4.92 23.82
C ARG A 158 -5.18 6.08 22.86
N TYR A 159 -5.14 5.81 21.57
CA TYR A 159 -4.88 6.80 20.53
C TYR A 159 -5.93 6.69 19.42
N SER A 160 -6.33 7.84 18.89
CA SER A 160 -7.24 7.96 17.74
C SER A 160 -6.81 9.11 16.84
N GLY A 161 -7.46 9.25 15.68
CA GLY A 161 -7.04 10.23 14.68
C GLY A 161 -6.07 9.63 13.68
N TYR A 162 -6.56 8.66 12.90
CA TYR A 162 -5.88 8.25 11.68
C TYR A 162 -6.84 8.21 10.49
N CYS A 163 -6.28 8.56 9.35
CA CYS A 163 -6.93 8.58 8.05
C CYS A 163 -5.95 7.97 7.06
N ALA A 164 -6.32 6.83 6.45
CA ALA A 164 -5.43 6.07 5.59
C ALA A 164 -6.05 5.77 4.22
N LEU A 165 -5.22 5.89 3.20
CA LEU A 165 -5.47 5.50 1.83
C LEU A 165 -4.55 4.33 1.49
N ARG A 166 -5.10 3.17 1.14
CA ARG A 166 -4.34 1.94 0.91
C ARG A 166 -4.63 1.36 -0.47
N SER A 167 -3.60 1.04 -1.24
CA SER A 167 -3.77 0.29 -2.49
C SER A 167 -4.21 -1.14 -2.17
N LYS A 168 -5.20 -1.69 -2.88
CA LYS A 168 -5.55 -3.10 -2.79
C LYS A 168 -4.40 -3.93 -3.40
N PRO A 169 -4.05 -5.07 -2.79
CA PRO A 169 -3.05 -5.95 -3.37
C PRO A 169 -3.56 -6.50 -4.70
N LEU A 170 -2.65 -6.71 -5.64
CA LEU A 170 -2.98 -7.40 -6.88
C LEU A 170 -3.43 -8.82 -6.55
N MET A 171 -4.47 -9.28 -7.26
CA MET A 171 -4.97 -10.63 -7.12
C MET A 171 -4.83 -11.35 -8.46
N GLY A 172 -4.11 -12.46 -8.43
CA GLY A 172 -3.97 -13.40 -9.52
C GLY A 172 -5.08 -14.45 -9.54
N ALA A 173 -4.89 -15.46 -10.38
CA ALA A 173 -5.75 -16.62 -10.44
C ALA A 173 -5.87 -17.30 -9.06
N PHE A 174 -7.05 -17.82 -8.78
CA PHE A 174 -7.41 -18.50 -7.53
C PHE A 174 -7.24 -17.63 -6.28
N TYR A 175 -7.44 -16.31 -6.40
CA TYR A 175 -7.32 -15.36 -5.29
C TYR A 175 -5.92 -15.33 -4.66
N ARG A 176 -4.89 -15.65 -5.43
CA ARG A 176 -3.50 -15.53 -5.01
C ARG A 176 -3.10 -14.06 -4.99
N LYS A 177 -2.49 -13.61 -3.90
CA LYS A 177 -1.93 -12.24 -3.84
C LYS A 177 -0.71 -12.18 -4.72
N LEU A 178 -0.65 -11.23 -5.64
CA LEU A 178 0.53 -10.96 -6.44
C LEU A 178 1.32 -9.82 -5.80
N CYS A 179 2.64 -9.90 -5.90
CA CYS A 179 3.56 -8.85 -5.48
C CYS A 179 4.00 -8.03 -6.69
N TYR A 180 4.33 -6.77 -6.46
CA TYR A 180 5.05 -5.94 -7.40
C TYR A 180 6.55 -6.22 -7.28
N ASP A 181 7.20 -6.41 -8.43
CA ASP A 181 8.65 -6.46 -8.53
C ASP A 181 9.19 -5.07 -8.91
N TRP A 182 9.78 -4.39 -7.94
CA TRP A 182 10.44 -3.10 -8.10
C TRP A 182 11.96 -3.22 -8.04
N SER A 183 12.53 -4.42 -8.17
CA SER A 183 13.97 -4.65 -8.07
C SER A 183 14.79 -3.84 -9.09
N ASN A 184 14.21 -3.51 -10.23
CA ASN A 184 14.84 -2.69 -11.28
C ASN A 184 14.91 -1.19 -10.93
N PHE A 185 14.34 -0.78 -9.80
CA PHE A 185 14.08 0.61 -9.50
C PHE A 185 14.64 1.04 -8.14
N ASN A 186 15.14 2.28 -8.09
CA ASN A 186 15.79 2.82 -6.89
C ASN A 186 14.95 3.87 -6.16
N THR A 187 14.07 4.58 -6.88
CA THR A 187 13.32 5.71 -6.33
C THR A 187 11.85 5.63 -6.66
N LEU A 188 11.00 5.90 -5.67
CA LEU A 188 9.56 6.12 -5.80
C LEU A 188 9.30 7.60 -6.15
N HIS A 189 8.70 7.87 -7.31
CA HIS A 189 8.28 9.21 -7.70
C HIS A 189 6.81 9.41 -7.33
N LEU A 190 6.43 10.54 -6.78
CA LEU A 190 5.05 10.86 -6.41
C LEU A 190 4.76 12.27 -6.88
N ARG A 191 3.65 12.48 -7.58
CA ARG A 191 3.17 13.83 -7.88
C ARG A 191 1.96 14.14 -7.03
N VAL A 192 2.18 15.06 -6.09
CA VAL A 192 1.26 15.31 -4.98
C VAL A 192 1.02 16.80 -4.81
N ARG A 193 -0.13 17.13 -4.25
CA ARG A 193 -0.47 18.46 -3.77
C ARG A 193 -1.17 18.30 -2.44
N GLY A 194 -0.55 18.78 -1.38
CA GLY A 194 -1.07 18.68 -0.02
C GLY A 194 -1.24 20.01 0.68
N ASP A 195 -1.83 19.94 1.88
CA ASP A 195 -2.19 21.09 2.73
C ASP A 195 -1.07 21.55 3.67
N GLY A 196 0.16 21.05 3.52
CA GLY A 196 1.30 21.47 4.36
C GLY A 196 1.55 20.55 5.54
N ARG A 197 0.69 19.55 5.73
CA ARG A 197 0.81 18.56 6.81
C ARG A 197 1.83 17.48 6.44
N PRO A 198 2.47 16.85 7.44
CA PRO A 198 3.25 15.64 7.23
C PRO A 198 2.31 14.47 6.92
N TRP A 199 2.67 13.72 5.90
CA TRP A 199 2.07 12.45 5.52
C TRP A 199 3.07 11.35 5.76
N MET A 200 2.62 10.13 6.02
CA MET A 200 3.50 8.98 6.04
C MET A 200 3.17 8.07 4.89
N VAL A 201 4.18 7.84 4.04
CA VAL A 201 4.13 6.87 2.94
C VAL A 201 4.71 5.58 3.46
N ASN A 202 4.00 4.49 3.24
CA ASN A 202 4.39 3.20 3.76
C ASN A 202 4.28 2.14 2.69
N VAL A 203 5.25 1.23 2.69
CA VAL A 203 5.31 0.08 1.79
C VAL A 203 5.23 -1.18 2.64
N ILE A 204 4.25 -2.03 2.32
CA ILE A 204 4.11 -3.37 2.90
C ILE A 204 4.74 -4.36 1.92
N HIS A 205 5.53 -5.29 2.43
CA HIS A 205 6.09 -6.39 1.66
C HIS A 205 5.49 -7.74 2.11
N ASP A 206 5.52 -8.73 1.23
CA ASP A 206 5.09 -10.08 1.56
C ASP A 206 6.20 -10.82 2.32
N THR A 207 6.01 -10.99 3.62
CA THR A 207 6.92 -11.72 4.49
C THR A 207 6.46 -13.15 4.69
N TYR A 208 7.42 -14.08 4.56
CA TYR A 208 7.17 -15.51 4.79
C TYR A 208 6.92 -15.80 6.28
N PHE A 209 7.59 -15.07 7.17
CA PHE A 209 7.50 -15.29 8.60
C PHE A 209 6.32 -14.54 9.21
N THR A 210 5.52 -15.25 10.01
CA THR A 210 4.33 -14.69 10.68
C THR A 210 4.68 -13.51 11.60
N ASN A 211 5.86 -13.53 12.23
CA ASN A 211 6.29 -12.47 13.14
C ASN A 211 6.54 -11.14 12.41
N GLN A 212 6.90 -11.19 11.12
CA GLN A 212 7.22 -10.03 10.30
C GLN A 212 6.01 -9.52 9.50
N LYS A 213 4.81 -9.99 9.83
CA LYS A 213 3.58 -9.61 9.11
C LYS A 213 3.19 -8.14 9.36
N ASP A 214 3.58 -7.61 10.51
CA ASP A 214 3.29 -6.23 10.94
C ASP A 214 4.42 -5.26 10.58
N ASP A 215 5.39 -5.70 9.77
CA ASP A 215 6.56 -4.92 9.37
C ASP A 215 6.22 -4.00 8.20
N LEU A 216 6.62 -2.74 8.34
CA LEU A 216 6.23 -1.64 7.49
C LEU A 216 7.43 -0.76 7.21
N TYR A 217 7.72 -0.52 5.94
CA TYR A 217 8.73 0.45 5.55
C TYR A 217 8.09 1.81 5.42
N SER A 218 8.50 2.76 6.25
CA SER A 218 7.83 4.03 6.45
C SER A 218 8.74 5.18 5.99
N TYR A 219 8.13 6.24 5.47
CA TYR A 219 8.81 7.47 5.08
C TYR A 219 7.92 8.69 5.33
N PHE A 220 8.49 9.74 5.94
CA PHE A 220 7.77 10.99 6.18
C PHE A 220 7.80 11.89 4.93
N LEU A 221 6.62 12.12 4.37
CA LEU A 221 6.38 13.00 3.25
C LEU A 221 5.90 14.36 3.74
N TYR A 222 6.72 15.38 3.56
CA TYR A 222 6.35 16.77 3.86
C TYR A 222 5.84 17.45 2.60
N THR A 223 4.62 17.99 2.66
CA THR A 223 4.02 18.76 1.56
C THR A 223 4.21 20.25 1.84
N ARG A 224 4.36 21.08 0.79
CA ARG A 224 4.56 22.54 0.97
C ARG A 224 3.30 23.34 1.30
N GLY A 225 2.10 22.74 1.23
CA GLY A 225 0.84 23.44 1.55
C GLY A 225 0.35 24.46 0.53
N GLY A 226 0.91 24.44 -0.68
CA GLY A 226 0.62 25.43 -1.74
C GLY A 226 -0.43 25.00 -2.77
N PRO A 227 -0.84 25.92 -3.66
CA PRO A 227 -1.77 25.61 -4.75
C PRO A 227 -1.13 24.79 -5.88
N TYR A 228 0.20 24.66 -5.89
CA TYR A 228 0.98 24.06 -6.96
C TYR A 228 1.18 22.55 -6.76
N TRP A 229 1.41 21.85 -7.87
CA TRP A 229 1.81 20.44 -7.88
C TRP A 229 3.28 20.33 -7.52
N GLU A 230 3.61 19.31 -6.73
CA GLU A 230 4.98 18.98 -6.34
C GLU A 230 5.32 17.56 -6.82
N ASP A 231 6.48 17.41 -7.43
CA ASP A 231 7.05 16.12 -7.81
C ASP A 231 8.07 15.71 -6.73
N VAL A 232 7.74 14.69 -5.96
CA VAL A 232 8.54 14.16 -4.86
C VAL A 232 9.22 12.88 -5.31
N LYS A 233 10.54 12.81 -5.13
CA LYS A 233 11.35 11.61 -5.40
C LYS A 233 11.86 11.05 -4.08
N ILE A 234 11.43 9.83 -3.74
CA ILE A 234 11.78 9.14 -2.51
C ILE A 234 12.65 7.93 -2.86
N PRO A 235 13.97 7.97 -2.61
CA PRO A 235 14.82 6.78 -2.73
C PRO A 235 14.37 5.69 -1.77
N PHE A 236 14.36 4.44 -2.22
CA PHE A 236 13.99 3.29 -1.37
C PHE A 236 14.92 3.10 -0.17
N SER A 237 16.18 3.56 -0.29
CA SER A 237 17.16 3.56 0.80
C SER A 237 16.80 4.49 1.96
N LYS A 238 15.86 5.43 1.79
CA LYS A 238 15.42 6.35 2.85
C LYS A 238 14.27 5.83 3.69
N PHE A 239 13.67 4.70 3.32
CA PHE A 239 12.61 4.11 4.12
C PHE A 239 13.21 3.45 5.35
N PHE A 240 12.56 3.63 6.49
CA PHE A 240 12.92 2.96 7.74
C PHE A 240 11.88 1.90 8.10
N LEU A 241 12.35 0.80 8.66
CA LEU A 241 11.54 -0.29 9.16
C LEU A 241 10.86 0.12 10.47
N SER A 242 9.54 -0.01 10.49
CA SER A 242 8.72 0.05 11.69
C SER A 242 7.90 -1.23 11.83
N SER A 243 7.74 -1.71 13.05
CA SER A 243 6.90 -2.87 13.36
C SER A 243 5.93 -2.49 14.46
N ARG A 244 4.63 -2.73 14.24
CA ARG A 244 3.55 -2.40 15.19
C ARG A 244 3.60 -0.95 15.71
N GLY A 245 3.95 0.00 14.84
CA GLY A 245 4.05 1.41 15.17
C GLY A 245 5.30 1.83 15.95
N ARG A 246 6.28 0.92 16.11
CA ARG A 246 7.60 1.23 16.69
C ARG A 246 8.69 1.12 15.64
N ILE A 247 9.54 2.13 15.56
CA ILE A 247 10.75 2.08 14.72
C ILE A 247 11.66 0.99 15.30
N GLN A 248 12.20 0.13 14.44
CA GLN A 248 13.15 -0.90 14.85
C GLN A 248 14.57 -0.33 14.88
N ASP A 249 15.40 -0.77 15.81
CA ASP A 249 16.81 -0.36 15.84
C ASP A 249 17.60 -1.03 14.71
N GLU A 250 17.31 -2.31 14.46
CA GLU A 250 17.86 -3.04 13.33
C GLU A 250 17.12 -2.67 12.04
N GLN A 251 17.83 -1.97 11.17
CA GLN A 251 17.31 -1.52 9.88
C GLN A 251 17.79 -2.44 8.77
N TYR A 252 16.84 -2.93 7.99
CA TYR A 252 17.08 -3.79 6.83
C TYR A 252 16.68 -3.06 5.55
N PRO A 253 17.32 -3.35 4.39
CA PRO A 253 16.89 -2.77 3.13
C PRO A 253 15.52 -3.32 2.71
N LEU A 254 14.70 -2.47 2.11
CA LEU A 254 13.39 -2.84 1.59
C LEU A 254 13.53 -3.92 0.49
N LEU A 255 12.78 -5.02 0.64
CA LEU A 255 12.69 -6.09 -0.36
C LEU A 255 11.81 -5.66 -1.52
N LEU A 256 12.44 -5.16 -2.58
CA LEU A 256 11.78 -4.59 -3.76
C LEU A 256 11.05 -5.63 -4.62
N ASP A 257 11.43 -6.90 -4.55
CA ASP A 257 10.84 -8.00 -5.32
C ASP A 257 9.44 -8.42 -4.81
N LYS A 258 9.11 -8.05 -3.57
CA LYS A 258 7.92 -8.54 -2.84
C LYS A 258 7.04 -7.42 -2.30
N ALA A 259 7.03 -6.26 -2.93
CA ALA A 259 6.15 -5.18 -2.50
C ALA A 259 4.68 -5.57 -2.74
N LEU A 260 3.84 -5.53 -1.72
CA LEU A 260 2.43 -5.89 -1.83
C LEU A 260 1.55 -4.67 -2.07
N GLN A 261 1.74 -3.66 -1.22
CA GLN A 261 0.83 -2.53 -1.11
C GLN A 261 1.60 -1.28 -0.71
N ILE A 262 1.18 -0.15 -1.27
CA ILE A 262 1.54 1.16 -0.77
C ILE A 262 0.33 1.73 -0.05
N PHE A 263 0.58 2.37 1.07
CA PHE A 263 -0.43 3.13 1.76
C PHE A 263 0.12 4.44 2.26
N GLU A 264 -0.72 5.46 2.15
CA GLU A 264 -0.45 6.78 2.68
C GLU A 264 -1.44 7.06 3.79
N TYR A 265 -0.94 7.53 4.92
CA TYR A 265 -1.81 7.95 5.99
C TYR A 265 -1.28 9.18 6.72
N THR A 266 -2.22 9.93 7.27
CA THR A 266 -1.94 10.98 8.25
C THR A 266 -2.35 10.48 9.60
N GLN A 267 -1.43 10.54 10.55
CA GLN A 267 -1.69 10.38 11.97
C GLN A 267 -1.65 11.76 12.63
N THR A 268 -2.55 12.05 13.57
CA THR A 268 -2.30 13.11 14.55
C THR A 268 -1.18 12.63 15.46
N GLN A 269 0.06 13.01 15.17
CA GLN A 269 1.16 12.87 16.12
C GLN A 269 0.95 13.88 17.24
N ASP A 270 0.15 13.53 18.24
CA ASP A 270 0.43 13.98 19.60
C ASP A 270 1.14 12.79 20.26
N GLU A 271 2.42 12.96 20.60
CA GLU A 271 3.35 11.98 21.19
C GLU A 271 4.17 11.09 20.23
N ILE A 272 5.17 11.71 19.57
CA ILE A 272 6.50 11.07 19.49
C ILE A 272 7.46 12.00 20.24
N TYR A 273 7.53 11.85 21.56
CA TYR A 273 8.68 12.32 22.31
C TYR A 273 9.85 11.39 21.97
N GLY A 274 10.67 11.84 21.03
CA GLY A 274 12.06 11.43 20.90
C GLY A 274 12.91 12.68 21.10
N THR A 275 13.28 12.96 22.35
CA THR A 275 14.42 13.81 22.64
C THR A 275 15.63 13.19 21.96
N CYS A 276 16.11 13.80 20.87
CA CYS A 276 17.48 13.66 20.44
C CYS A 276 18.11 15.05 20.58
N SER A 277 18.63 15.31 21.78
CA SER A 277 19.67 16.30 21.99
C SER A 277 20.92 15.78 21.29
N GLU A 278 21.33 16.45 20.22
CA GLU A 278 22.75 16.54 19.86
C GLU A 278 23.03 18.03 19.64
N ASP A 279 23.46 18.66 20.73
CA ASP A 279 24.44 19.72 20.69
C ASP A 279 25.61 19.24 19.83
N LEU A 280 26.01 20.01 18.82
CA LEU A 280 27.40 20.05 18.39
C LEU A 280 27.66 21.44 17.79
N SER A 281 28.40 22.20 18.59
CA SER A 281 29.23 23.36 18.25
C SER A 281 30.19 23.10 17.10
#